data_AF-A0AAU6FD26-F1
#
_entry.id   AF-A0AAU6FD26-F1
#
_cell.length_a   1.000
_cell.length_b   1.000
_cell.length_c   1.000
_cell.angle_alpha   90.00
_cell.angle_beta   90.00
_cell.angle_gamma   90.00
#
_symmetry.space_group_name_H-M   'P 1'
#
loop_
_entity.id
_entity.type
_entity.pdbx_description
1 polymer ?
#
loop_
_entity_poly.entity_id
_entity_poly.type
_entity_poly.pdbx_seq_one_letter_code
_entity_poly.pdbx_strand_id
1 'polypeptide(L)'
;MLIANANRDPFLSFWLRVREFAVPPSMIETATARRHAGDWSGACAAAGIDVDLKPRSLARTHGSELATRVRTDLRHLVPDLLRWHLPRIAPHGLLRPGLTIALARYDSEEPGGRAPVHLVVRTPPAWADAGQRISLALWDGSRTEAGARRHPHPHPSRRFRLDLHRHLWDARRTGELRGRSGADRPADGGEPEPDRTVRDMVPRGRRCAVGRWADEAALLLRAEGGSATAGTFLVRFGGRHRLLLSLDADDDGAGAPVLRLTPAPAAGAGTAPPVLPDAATWALPDLELIRTGAVDAGRLHPLVASALVPDHVPVRPSPVPDGAGQPRPVECRGARHRIGLVDGVLVPLDHDPAEVRREELLAALTGTPMPCLQAIDAAHRRPECLDGVRERLDHGDITGALAVVEGLLGPGAVLRSGALRDELETAAQRRIDYGLFRADLMGHGPGSARPEHPRSRDRHPYRLPRHATFR
;
A
#
# COMPACT_ATOMS: atom_id res chain seq x y z
N MET A 1 15.93 7.86 34.81
CA MET A 1 15.16 6.61 34.75
C MET A 1 15.15 6.18 33.28
N LEU A 2 16.07 5.30 32.92
CA LEU A 2 16.31 4.81 31.55
C LEU A 2 15.25 3.74 31.22
N ILE A 3 14.25 4.08 30.40
CA ILE A 3 13.21 3.14 29.99
C ILE A 3 13.63 2.45 28.68
N ALA A 4 13.86 1.14 28.80
CA ALA A 4 13.88 0.08 27.79
C ALA A 4 13.63 0.49 26.31
N ASN A 5 14.71 0.78 25.57
CA ASN A 5 14.70 0.83 24.10
C ASN A 5 15.43 -0.40 23.51
N ALA A 6 14.95 -1.61 23.80
CA ALA A 6 15.57 -2.85 23.31
C ALA A 6 14.58 -4.02 23.11
N ASN A 7 13.49 -3.81 22.37
CA ASN A 7 12.84 -4.80 21.46
C ASN A 7 11.55 -4.19 20.86
N ARG A 8 11.67 -3.31 19.84
CA ARG A 8 10.48 -2.85 19.13
C ARG A 8 10.03 -3.99 18.21
N ASP A 9 8.80 -4.48 18.40
CA ASP A 9 8.22 -5.52 17.54
C ASP A 9 8.38 -5.13 16.06
N PRO A 10 9.06 -5.95 15.23
CA PRO A 10 9.26 -5.67 13.81
C PRO A 10 7.95 -5.49 13.04
N PHE A 11 6.89 -6.21 13.41
CA PHE A 11 5.56 -6.07 12.80
C PHE A 11 4.96 -4.69 13.09
N LEU A 12 4.99 -4.25 14.35
CA LEU A 12 4.46 -2.95 14.74
C LEU A 12 5.26 -1.82 14.09
N SER A 13 6.58 -1.89 14.10
CA SER A 13 7.45 -0.91 13.45
C SER A 13 7.17 -0.79 11.96
N PHE A 14 7.00 -1.93 11.29
CA PHE A 14 6.67 -2.00 9.88
C PHE A 14 5.32 -1.34 9.57
N TRP A 15 4.25 -1.72 10.27
CA TRP A 15 2.91 -1.20 9.97
C TRP A 15 2.67 0.24 10.44
N LEU A 16 3.38 0.71 11.47
CA LEU A 16 3.38 2.14 11.84
C LEU A 16 4.00 2.99 10.72
N ARG A 17 5.14 2.56 10.17
CA ARG A 17 5.77 3.22 9.02
C ARG A 17 4.87 3.21 7.79
N VAL A 18 4.26 2.06 7.47
CA VAL A 18 3.32 1.96 6.33
C VAL A 18 2.13 2.90 6.52
N ARG A 19 1.59 3.01 7.73
CA ARG A 19 0.48 3.94 8.01
C ARG A 19 0.88 5.40 7.80
N GLU A 20 2.08 5.77 8.21
CA GLU A 20 2.56 7.14 8.07
C GLU A 20 2.65 7.59 6.60
N PHE A 21 3.12 6.72 5.70
CA PHE A 21 3.44 7.12 4.32
C PHE A 21 2.51 6.57 3.23
N ALA A 22 1.93 5.37 3.41
CA ALA A 22 1.28 4.69 2.29
C ALA A 22 -0.10 5.24 1.91
N VAL A 23 -0.84 5.75 2.90
CA VAL A 23 -2.18 6.36 2.74
C VAL A 23 -2.26 7.55 3.72
N PRO A 24 -1.67 8.72 3.37
CA PRO A 24 -1.66 9.87 4.27
C PRO A 24 -3.06 10.46 4.47
N PRO A 25 -3.33 11.19 5.58
CA PRO A 25 -4.64 11.78 5.86
C PRO A 25 -5.20 12.64 4.71
N SER A 26 -4.36 13.45 4.07
CA SER A 26 -4.75 14.29 2.93
C SER A 26 -5.28 13.48 1.74
N MET A 27 -4.76 12.27 1.51
CA MET A 27 -5.25 11.33 0.50
C MET A 27 -6.65 10.82 0.86
N ILE A 28 -6.86 10.42 2.12
CA ILE A 28 -8.15 9.94 2.62
C ILE A 28 -9.21 11.05 2.49
N GLU A 29 -8.88 12.27 2.92
CA GLU A 29 -9.75 13.44 2.85
C GLU A 29 -10.15 13.76 1.40
N THR A 30 -9.16 13.84 0.51
CA THR A 30 -9.39 14.17 -0.91
C THR A 30 -10.20 13.07 -1.60
N ALA A 31 -9.84 11.80 -1.41
CA ALA A 31 -10.54 10.67 -2.01
C ALA A 31 -11.99 10.57 -1.47
N THR A 32 -12.18 10.78 -0.18
CA THR A 32 -13.49 10.80 0.47
C THR A 32 -14.36 11.94 -0.08
N ALA A 33 -13.84 13.16 -0.17
CA ALA A 33 -14.58 14.30 -0.73
C ALA A 33 -15.03 14.04 -2.18
N ARG A 34 -14.13 13.51 -3.02
CA ARG A 34 -14.44 13.14 -4.42
C ARG A 34 -15.50 12.05 -4.51
N ARG A 35 -15.41 11.02 -3.67
CA ARG A 35 -16.40 9.93 -3.59
C ARG A 35 -17.78 10.44 -3.18
N HIS A 36 -17.87 11.32 -2.19
CA HIS A 36 -19.14 11.93 -1.78
C HIS A 36 -19.76 12.83 -2.86
N ALA A 37 -18.93 13.45 -3.70
CA ALA A 37 -19.39 14.18 -4.89
C ALA A 37 -19.77 13.27 -6.07
N GLY A 38 -19.63 11.94 -5.95
CA GLY A 38 -19.90 10.97 -7.03
C GLY A 38 -18.79 10.85 -8.08
N ASP A 39 -17.65 11.54 -7.89
CA ASP A 39 -16.48 11.51 -8.77
C ASP A 39 -15.54 10.35 -8.38
N TRP A 40 -15.96 9.12 -8.68
CA TRP A 40 -15.15 7.92 -8.41
C TRP A 40 -13.81 7.94 -9.16
N SER A 41 -13.76 8.55 -10.35
CA SER A 41 -12.52 8.70 -11.12
C SER A 41 -11.52 9.63 -10.45
N GLY A 42 -11.99 10.78 -9.93
CA GLY A 42 -11.17 11.70 -9.17
C GLY A 42 -10.74 11.12 -7.82
N ALA A 43 -11.59 10.31 -7.18
CA ALA A 43 -11.20 9.56 -5.99
C ALA A 43 -10.07 8.57 -6.30
N CYS A 44 -10.15 7.82 -7.41
CA CYS A 44 -9.08 6.95 -7.88
C CYS A 44 -7.78 7.73 -8.11
N ALA A 45 -7.85 8.87 -8.79
CA ALA A 45 -6.68 9.71 -9.06
C ALA A 45 -6.02 10.21 -7.77
N ALA A 46 -6.80 10.62 -6.76
CA ALA A 46 -6.30 11.04 -5.45
C ALA A 46 -5.53 9.91 -4.73
N ALA A 47 -5.96 8.66 -4.90
CA ALA A 47 -5.30 7.48 -4.33
C ALA A 47 -4.18 6.89 -5.22
N GLY A 48 -3.80 7.58 -6.30
CA GLY A 48 -2.77 7.10 -7.24
C GLY A 48 -3.19 5.88 -8.07
N ILE A 49 -4.50 5.73 -8.32
CA ILE A 49 -5.09 4.68 -9.14
C ILE A 49 -5.47 5.26 -10.51
N ASP A 50 -4.80 4.78 -11.55
CA ASP A 50 -5.07 5.11 -12.94
C ASP A 50 -6.21 4.26 -13.51
N VAL A 51 -7.22 4.89 -14.10
CA VAL A 51 -8.40 4.22 -14.62
C VAL A 51 -8.19 3.80 -16.08
N ASP A 52 -8.10 2.49 -16.29
CA ASP A 52 -7.88 1.83 -17.59
C ASP A 52 -9.14 1.16 -18.16
N LEU A 53 -10.33 1.58 -17.71
CA LEU A 53 -11.61 1.10 -18.19
C LEU A 53 -12.38 2.22 -18.90
N LYS A 54 -12.97 1.89 -20.06
CA LYS A 54 -13.83 2.80 -20.83
C LYS A 54 -15.28 2.32 -20.70
N PRO A 55 -16.14 2.95 -19.87
CA PRO A 55 -17.52 2.48 -19.66
C PRO A 55 -18.35 2.36 -20.94
N ARG A 56 -18.12 3.25 -21.92
CA ARG A 56 -18.78 3.19 -23.24
C ARG A 56 -18.33 1.99 -24.07
N SER A 57 -17.08 1.54 -23.95
CA SER A 57 -16.60 0.33 -24.62
C SER A 57 -17.12 -0.92 -23.91
N LEU A 58 -17.22 -0.88 -22.58
CA LEU A 58 -17.77 -1.98 -21.78
C LEU A 58 -19.19 -2.36 -22.20
N ALA A 59 -20.09 -1.38 -22.31
CA ALA A 59 -21.47 -1.62 -22.71
C ALA A 59 -21.60 -2.22 -24.13
N ARG A 60 -20.69 -1.83 -25.04
CA ARG A 60 -20.67 -2.36 -26.41
C ARG A 60 -20.14 -3.79 -26.48
N THR A 61 -19.09 -4.11 -25.72
CA THR A 61 -18.41 -5.42 -25.81
C THR A 61 -19.06 -6.49 -24.94
N HIS A 62 -19.65 -6.12 -23.80
CA HIS A 62 -20.16 -7.05 -22.79
C HIS A 62 -21.60 -6.78 -22.36
N GLY A 63 -22.32 -5.90 -23.07
CA GLY A 63 -23.71 -5.59 -22.79
C GLY A 63 -23.95 -4.52 -21.71
N SER A 64 -25.16 -3.97 -21.73
CA SER A 64 -25.61 -2.90 -20.83
C SER A 64 -25.72 -3.34 -19.37
N GLU A 65 -26.09 -4.60 -19.14
CA GLU A 65 -26.29 -5.15 -17.80
C GLU A 65 -24.95 -5.24 -17.04
N LEU A 66 -23.92 -5.86 -17.63
CA LEU A 66 -22.59 -5.90 -17.02
C LEU A 66 -22.04 -4.48 -16.81
N ALA A 67 -22.23 -3.59 -17.79
CA ALA A 67 -21.80 -2.20 -17.66
C ALA A 67 -22.46 -1.48 -16.47
N THR A 68 -23.72 -1.80 -16.18
CA THR A 68 -24.46 -1.27 -15.04
C THR A 68 -23.95 -1.84 -13.71
N ARG A 69 -23.68 -3.15 -13.64
CA ARG A 69 -23.09 -3.80 -12.45
C ARG A 69 -21.70 -3.20 -12.14
N VAL A 70 -20.84 -3.07 -13.13
CA VAL A 70 -19.50 -2.45 -12.98
C VAL A 70 -19.61 -0.99 -12.54
N ARG A 71 -20.47 -0.19 -13.18
CA ARG A 71 -20.69 1.21 -12.77
C ARG A 71 -21.18 1.33 -11.32
N THR A 72 -22.02 0.40 -10.88
CA THR A 72 -22.53 0.37 -9.52
C THR A 72 -21.41 0.09 -8.53
N ASP A 73 -20.54 -0.88 -8.82
CA ASP A 73 -19.37 -1.16 -7.98
C ASP A 73 -18.38 0.01 -7.95
N LEU A 74 -18.12 0.67 -9.09
CA LEU A 74 -17.23 1.84 -9.15
C LEU A 74 -17.72 3.03 -8.32
N ARG A 75 -19.04 3.24 -8.21
CA ARG A 75 -19.60 4.31 -7.35
C ARG A 75 -19.35 4.07 -5.86
N HIS A 76 -19.13 2.82 -5.46
CA HIS A 76 -18.91 2.44 -4.06
C HIS A 76 -17.45 2.08 -3.77
N LEU A 77 -16.56 2.21 -4.77
CA LEU A 77 -15.13 2.01 -4.61
C LEU A 77 -14.56 3.07 -3.66
N VAL A 78 -13.81 2.61 -2.65
CA VAL A 78 -13.01 3.40 -1.72
C VAL A 78 -11.53 3.16 -2.05
N PRO A 79 -10.94 3.98 -2.94
CA PRO A 79 -9.64 3.67 -3.55
C PRO A 79 -8.45 3.85 -2.59
N ASP A 80 -8.54 4.76 -1.63
CA ASP A 80 -7.57 4.95 -0.56
C ASP A 80 -7.59 3.78 0.44
N LEU A 81 -8.78 3.27 0.79
CA LEU A 81 -8.93 2.03 1.56
C LEU A 81 -8.41 0.80 0.79
N LEU A 82 -8.69 0.71 -0.51
CA LEU A 82 -8.14 -0.33 -1.36
C LEU A 82 -6.60 -0.30 -1.33
N ARG A 83 -6.00 0.88 -1.55
CA ARG A 83 -4.55 1.08 -1.52
C ARG A 83 -3.93 0.63 -0.20
N TRP A 84 -4.58 0.90 0.93
CA TRP A 84 -4.14 0.44 2.25
C TRP A 84 -4.00 -1.08 2.30
N HIS A 85 -5.01 -1.81 1.83
CA HIS A 85 -5.11 -3.27 1.92
C HIS A 85 -4.39 -4.05 0.82
N LEU A 86 -3.82 -3.38 -0.18
CA LEU A 86 -3.06 -4.05 -1.22
C LEU A 86 -1.82 -4.78 -0.66
N PRO A 87 -1.36 -5.87 -1.29
CA PRO A 87 -0.21 -6.64 -0.81
C PRO A 87 1.07 -5.79 -0.77
N ARG A 88 1.81 -5.85 0.34
CA ARG A 88 3.05 -5.09 0.58
C ARG A 88 4.24 -5.98 0.84
N ILE A 89 5.43 -5.46 0.58
CA ILE A 89 6.70 -6.15 0.82
C ILE A 89 7.56 -5.41 1.84
N ALA A 90 8.26 -6.17 2.67
CA ALA A 90 9.23 -5.64 3.62
C ALA A 90 10.55 -5.24 2.94
N PRO A 91 11.38 -4.42 3.62
CA PRO A 91 11.15 -3.79 4.93
C PRO A 91 10.44 -2.43 4.84
N HIS A 92 10.33 -1.85 3.64
CA HIS A 92 9.81 -0.49 3.45
C HIS A 92 8.28 -0.43 3.34
N GLY A 93 7.62 -1.56 3.09
CA GLY A 93 6.17 -1.61 3.03
C GLY A 93 5.60 -1.06 1.72
N LEU A 94 6.40 -1.09 0.67
CA LEU A 94 5.97 -0.75 -0.69
C LEU A 94 4.98 -1.78 -1.22
N LEU A 95 4.11 -1.37 -2.15
CA LEU A 95 3.23 -2.28 -2.85
C LEU A 95 4.03 -3.37 -3.58
N ARG A 96 3.53 -4.61 -3.52
CA ARG A 96 4.12 -5.73 -4.23
C ARG A 96 3.95 -5.49 -5.75
N PRO A 97 5.04 -5.42 -6.52
CA PRO A 97 4.97 -5.15 -7.95
C PRO A 97 4.48 -6.36 -8.76
N GLY A 98 3.96 -6.08 -9.96
CA GLY A 98 3.63 -7.06 -10.99
C GLY A 98 2.43 -7.97 -10.69
N LEU A 99 1.50 -7.54 -9.83
CA LEU A 99 0.29 -8.30 -9.51
C LEU A 99 -0.88 -7.90 -10.42
N THR A 100 -1.77 -8.86 -10.67
CA THR A 100 -3.16 -8.62 -11.10
C THR A 100 -4.06 -9.21 -10.02
N ILE A 101 -4.92 -8.38 -9.43
CA ILE A 101 -5.73 -8.71 -8.24
C ILE A 101 -7.19 -8.50 -8.61
N ALA A 102 -8.02 -9.52 -8.45
CA ALA A 102 -9.46 -9.40 -8.67
C ALA A 102 -10.10 -8.59 -7.52
N LEU A 103 -10.89 -7.59 -7.87
CA LEU A 103 -11.77 -6.84 -6.97
C LEU A 103 -13.20 -7.36 -7.02
N ALA A 104 -13.69 -7.73 -8.20
CA ALA A 104 -15.02 -8.30 -8.38
C ALA A 104 -15.01 -9.28 -9.56
N ARG A 105 -15.83 -10.32 -9.46
CA ARG A 105 -16.09 -11.28 -10.54
C ARG A 105 -17.54 -11.12 -10.98
N TYR A 106 -17.77 -11.12 -12.29
CA TYR A 106 -19.07 -11.05 -12.92
C TYR A 106 -19.21 -12.27 -13.82
N ASP A 107 -20.03 -13.22 -13.38
CA ASP A 107 -20.36 -14.40 -14.16
C ASP A 107 -21.39 -14.05 -15.25
N SER A 108 -21.33 -14.81 -16.34
CA SER A 108 -22.33 -14.83 -17.40
C SER A 108 -23.47 -15.75 -16.95
N GLU A 109 -24.72 -15.29 -17.07
CA GLU A 109 -25.89 -16.08 -16.67
C GLU A 109 -26.23 -17.19 -17.69
N GLU A 110 -25.66 -17.14 -18.90
CA GLU A 110 -25.88 -18.14 -19.95
C GLU A 110 -25.10 -19.44 -19.69
N PRO A 111 -25.77 -20.61 -19.63
CA PRO A 111 -25.10 -21.92 -19.59
C PRO A 111 -24.24 -22.13 -20.84
N GLY A 112 -22.92 -22.34 -20.66
CA GLY A 112 -21.96 -22.40 -21.77
C GLY A 112 -21.47 -21.03 -22.27
N GLY A 113 -21.81 -19.95 -21.57
CA GLY A 113 -21.49 -18.56 -21.92
C GLY A 113 -20.01 -18.18 -21.80
N ARG A 114 -19.72 -16.93 -22.14
CA ARG A 114 -18.37 -16.34 -22.17
C ARG A 114 -17.70 -16.41 -20.79
N ALA A 115 -16.36 -16.54 -20.78
CA ALA A 115 -15.56 -16.56 -19.56
C ALA A 115 -15.88 -15.38 -18.62
N PRO A 116 -15.83 -15.58 -17.29
CA PRO A 116 -16.19 -14.55 -16.31
C PRO A 116 -15.33 -13.30 -16.46
N VAL A 117 -15.98 -12.14 -16.42
CA VAL A 117 -15.31 -10.83 -16.46
C VAL A 117 -14.96 -10.43 -15.04
N HIS A 118 -13.76 -9.91 -14.85
CA HIS A 118 -13.27 -9.46 -13.55
C HIS A 118 -12.97 -7.96 -13.59
N LEU A 119 -13.41 -7.23 -12.58
CA LEU A 119 -12.82 -5.94 -12.22
C LEU A 119 -11.51 -6.23 -11.49
N VAL A 120 -10.40 -5.68 -11.97
CA VAL A 120 -9.07 -5.95 -11.44
C VAL A 120 -8.32 -4.67 -11.14
N VAL A 121 -7.41 -4.74 -10.17
CA VAL A 121 -6.32 -3.79 -10.04
C VAL A 121 -5.00 -4.45 -10.34
N ARG A 122 -4.08 -3.68 -10.94
CA ARG A 122 -2.75 -4.17 -11.29
C ARG A 122 -1.69 -3.27 -10.71
N THR A 123 -0.65 -3.90 -10.17
CA THR A 123 0.59 -3.20 -9.83
C THR A 123 1.56 -3.34 -11.01
N PRO A 124 2.22 -2.25 -11.42
CA PRO A 124 3.25 -2.28 -12.45
C PRO A 124 4.44 -3.15 -12.02
N PRO A 125 5.28 -3.61 -12.96
CA PRO A 125 6.55 -4.24 -12.63
C PRO A 125 7.44 -3.29 -11.82
N ALA A 126 8.40 -3.84 -11.07
CA ALA A 126 9.22 -3.07 -10.11
C ALA A 126 9.99 -1.90 -10.73
N TRP A 127 10.33 -1.97 -12.03
CA TRP A 127 11.03 -0.89 -12.72
C TRP A 127 10.10 0.28 -13.11
N ALA A 128 8.79 0.08 -13.09
CA ALA A 128 7.78 1.05 -13.49
C ALA A 128 6.82 1.40 -12.33
N ASP A 129 7.22 1.22 -11.07
CA ASP A 129 6.30 1.41 -9.95
C ASP A 129 5.96 2.87 -9.64
N ALA A 130 6.90 3.78 -9.89
CA ALA A 130 6.74 5.23 -9.87
C ALA A 130 5.95 5.78 -8.68
N GLY A 131 6.36 5.39 -7.47
CA GLY A 131 5.64 5.78 -6.24
C GLY A 131 4.37 4.97 -6.04
N GLN A 132 4.43 3.66 -6.33
CA GLN A 132 3.34 2.71 -6.09
C GLN A 132 2.04 3.06 -6.86
N ARG A 133 2.15 3.37 -8.16
CA ARG A 133 0.99 3.54 -9.04
C ARG A 133 0.23 2.23 -9.19
N ILE A 134 -1.08 2.32 -9.37
CA ILE A 134 -1.98 1.18 -9.54
C ILE A 134 -2.82 1.45 -10.79
N SER A 135 -3.14 0.43 -11.59
CA SER A 135 -4.16 0.55 -12.63
C SER A 135 -5.43 -0.21 -12.27
N LEU A 136 -6.59 0.38 -12.58
CA LEU A 136 -7.92 -0.23 -12.45
C LEU A 136 -8.44 -0.58 -13.84
N ALA A 137 -8.66 -1.87 -14.10
CA ALA A 137 -9.00 -2.38 -15.43
C ALA A 137 -10.04 -3.51 -15.35
N LEU A 138 -10.48 -3.97 -16.53
CA LEU A 138 -11.22 -5.22 -16.65
C LEU A 138 -10.29 -6.34 -17.11
N TRP A 139 -10.73 -7.57 -16.86
CA TRP A 139 -10.10 -8.78 -17.39
C TRP A 139 -11.20 -9.75 -17.79
N ASP A 140 -11.30 -10.09 -19.07
CA ASP A 140 -12.39 -10.91 -19.64
C ASP A 140 -11.91 -12.31 -20.07
N GLY A 141 -10.74 -12.74 -19.60
CA GLY A 141 -10.11 -13.99 -20.00
C GLY A 141 -9.35 -13.92 -21.33
N SER A 142 -9.55 -12.88 -22.15
CA SER A 142 -8.85 -12.72 -23.41
C SER A 142 -7.44 -12.12 -23.20
N ARG A 143 -6.44 -12.67 -23.90
CA ARG A 143 -5.06 -12.13 -23.92
C ARG A 143 -4.89 -11.00 -24.94
N THR A 144 -5.98 -10.51 -25.50
CA THR A 144 -5.99 -9.55 -26.62
C THR A 144 -5.93 -8.10 -26.14
N GLU A 145 -6.29 -7.80 -24.89
CA GLU A 145 -6.14 -6.44 -24.37
C GLU A 145 -4.68 -6.04 -24.18
N ALA A 146 -4.28 -4.92 -24.78
CA ALA A 146 -2.93 -4.36 -24.68
C ALA A 146 -2.47 -4.20 -23.22
N GLY A 147 -3.38 -3.82 -22.32
CA GLY A 147 -3.10 -3.71 -20.89
C GLY A 147 -2.68 -5.03 -20.26
N ALA A 148 -3.26 -6.18 -20.65
CA ALA A 148 -2.91 -7.47 -20.07
C ALA A 148 -1.49 -7.91 -20.46
N ARG A 149 -1.02 -7.58 -21.67
CA ARG A 149 0.32 -7.96 -22.16
C ARG A 149 1.47 -7.26 -21.44
N ARG A 150 1.20 -6.12 -20.79
CA ARG A 150 2.20 -5.27 -20.12
C ARG A 150 2.60 -5.81 -18.74
N HIS A 151 1.71 -6.53 -18.07
CA HIS A 151 1.97 -6.99 -16.70
C HIS A 151 2.64 -8.37 -16.68
N PRO A 152 3.66 -8.59 -15.82
CA PRO A 152 4.33 -9.88 -15.69
C PRO A 152 3.38 -11.05 -15.36
N HIS A 153 2.30 -10.75 -14.61
CA HIS A 153 1.25 -11.70 -14.28
C HIS A 153 -0.09 -11.17 -14.79
N PRO A 154 -0.46 -11.51 -16.04
CA PRO A 154 -1.60 -10.91 -16.73
C PRO A 154 -2.96 -11.41 -16.22
N HIS A 155 -3.00 -12.54 -15.53
CA HIS A 155 -4.21 -13.16 -15.01
C HIS A 155 -4.41 -12.84 -13.53
N PRO A 156 -5.67 -12.75 -13.05
CA PRO A 156 -5.97 -12.60 -11.63
C PRO A 156 -5.25 -13.64 -10.78
N SER A 157 -4.61 -13.18 -9.71
CA SER A 157 -3.90 -14.05 -8.79
C SER A 157 -4.86 -14.96 -8.04
N ARG A 158 -4.53 -16.26 -7.98
CA ARG A 158 -5.24 -17.22 -7.12
C ARG A 158 -5.05 -16.95 -5.61
N ARG A 159 -4.00 -16.21 -5.24
CA ARG A 159 -3.69 -15.88 -3.82
C ARG A 159 -4.23 -14.52 -3.41
N PHE A 160 -4.20 -13.53 -4.30
CA PHE A 160 -4.64 -12.17 -4.00
C PHE A 160 -6.04 -11.95 -4.58
N ARG A 161 -7.05 -12.32 -3.79
CA ARG A 161 -8.48 -12.38 -4.16
C ARG A 161 -9.31 -11.38 -3.34
N LEU A 162 -9.34 -10.11 -3.76
CA LEU A 162 -10.15 -9.07 -3.11
C LEU A 162 -11.62 -9.10 -3.55
N ASP A 163 -11.95 -9.91 -4.54
CA ASP A 163 -13.31 -10.31 -4.92
C ASP A 163 -14.04 -11.06 -3.81
N LEU A 164 -13.29 -11.82 -2.99
CA LEU A 164 -13.81 -12.46 -1.78
C LEU A 164 -13.72 -11.56 -0.54
N HIS A 165 -13.12 -10.37 -0.65
CA HIS A 165 -12.83 -9.45 0.46
C HIS A 165 -13.31 -8.03 0.14
N ARG A 166 -14.57 -7.90 -0.33
CA ARG A 166 -15.12 -6.60 -0.72
C ARG A 166 -15.10 -5.56 0.40
N HIS A 167 -15.20 -5.98 1.66
CA HIS A 167 -15.08 -5.11 2.83
C HIS A 167 -13.76 -4.34 2.94
N LEU A 168 -12.74 -4.70 2.16
CA LEU A 168 -11.45 -4.00 2.10
C LEU A 168 -11.41 -2.85 1.07
N TRP A 169 -12.47 -2.64 0.29
CA TRP A 169 -12.49 -1.59 -0.75
C TRP A 169 -13.89 -1.08 -1.14
N ASP A 170 -14.97 -1.80 -0.84
CA ASP A 170 -16.36 -1.43 -1.16
C ASP A 170 -17.03 -0.81 0.08
N ALA A 171 -17.45 0.45 -0.05
CA ALA A 171 -18.08 1.21 1.03
C ALA A 171 -19.26 0.46 1.69
N ARG A 172 -20.06 -0.25 0.89
CA ARG A 172 -21.27 -0.96 1.34
C ARG A 172 -20.96 -2.19 2.17
N ARG A 173 -19.74 -2.72 2.06
CA ARG A 173 -19.32 -3.99 2.68
C ARG A 173 -18.34 -3.79 3.82
N THR A 174 -17.88 -2.56 4.07
CA THR A 174 -16.90 -2.25 5.14
C THR A 174 -17.35 -2.71 6.53
N GLY A 175 -18.65 -2.75 6.81
CA GLY A 175 -19.18 -3.28 8.07
C GLY A 175 -18.83 -4.76 8.33
N GLU A 176 -18.55 -5.55 7.30
CA GLU A 176 -18.14 -6.95 7.48
C GLU A 176 -16.73 -7.07 8.06
N LEU A 177 -15.90 -6.02 7.97
CA LEU A 177 -14.51 -6.03 8.45
C LEU A 177 -14.42 -6.55 9.88
N ARG A 178 -15.34 -6.13 10.76
CA ARG A 178 -15.40 -6.55 12.16
C ARG A 178 -15.45 -8.06 12.33
N GLY A 179 -16.42 -8.71 11.68
CA GLY A 179 -16.56 -10.16 11.72
C GLY A 179 -15.40 -10.84 11.01
N ARG A 180 -15.05 -10.37 9.80
CA ARG A 180 -14.01 -10.95 8.95
C ARG A 180 -12.62 -10.91 9.60
N SER A 181 -12.33 -9.91 10.44
CA SER A 181 -11.08 -9.81 11.20
C SER A 181 -11.11 -10.52 12.55
N GLY A 182 -12.27 -11.02 13.00
CA GLY A 182 -12.45 -11.56 14.35
C GLY A 182 -12.40 -10.50 15.46
N ALA A 183 -12.82 -9.27 15.17
CA ALA A 183 -12.92 -8.19 16.16
C ALA A 183 -14.21 -8.25 16.99
N ASP A 184 -15.19 -9.03 16.52
CA ASP A 184 -16.40 -9.44 17.24
C ASP A 184 -16.16 -10.54 18.29
N ARG A 185 -15.02 -11.23 18.22
CA ARG A 185 -14.69 -12.33 19.14
C ARG A 185 -13.90 -11.81 20.35
N PRO A 186 -14.24 -12.25 21.58
CA PRO A 186 -13.46 -11.92 22.78
C PRO A 186 -12.04 -12.47 22.65
N ALA A 187 -11.04 -11.71 23.11
CA ALA A 187 -9.63 -12.09 23.00
C ALA A 187 -9.30 -13.41 23.75
N ASP A 188 -10.09 -13.76 24.78
CA ASP A 188 -9.88 -14.91 25.67
C ASP A 188 -11.11 -15.87 25.78
N GLY A 189 -12.11 -15.79 24.90
CA GLY A 189 -13.40 -16.46 25.12
C GLY A 189 -13.80 -17.53 24.09
N GLY A 190 -13.60 -18.81 24.43
CA GLY A 190 -14.64 -19.85 24.34
C GLY A 190 -15.17 -20.34 22.98
N GLU A 191 -14.50 -20.09 21.87
CA GLU A 191 -14.79 -20.84 20.63
C GLU A 191 -14.09 -22.21 20.63
N PRO A 192 -14.53 -23.21 19.82
CA PRO A 192 -13.73 -24.40 19.62
C PRO A 192 -12.37 -23.94 19.10
N GLU A 193 -11.36 -24.04 19.96
CA GLU A 193 -9.99 -23.74 19.58
C GLU A 193 -9.71 -24.47 18.26
N PRO A 194 -9.12 -23.81 17.25
CA PRO A 194 -8.70 -24.51 16.06
C PRO A 194 -7.88 -25.72 16.50
N ASP A 195 -8.07 -26.88 15.85
CA ASP A 195 -7.39 -28.13 16.19
C ASP A 195 -5.94 -27.81 16.61
N ARG A 196 -5.57 -28.21 17.83
CA ARG A 196 -4.25 -27.92 18.42
C ARG A 196 -3.13 -28.27 17.46
N THR A 197 -3.33 -29.32 16.68
CA THR A 197 -2.42 -29.78 15.63
C THR A 197 -2.21 -28.74 14.53
N VAL A 198 -3.28 -28.08 14.06
CA VAL A 198 -3.20 -26.98 13.08
C VAL A 198 -2.45 -25.79 13.67
N ARG A 199 -2.74 -25.43 14.92
CA ARG A 199 -2.10 -24.31 15.63
C ARG A 199 -0.59 -24.51 15.79
N ASP A 200 -0.18 -25.72 16.17
CA ASP A 200 1.23 -26.08 16.36
C ASP A 200 2.04 -26.07 15.05
N MET A 201 1.38 -26.29 13.91
CA MET A 201 1.99 -26.25 12.58
C MET A 201 2.14 -24.84 12.01
N VAL A 202 1.49 -23.83 12.62
CA VAL A 202 1.66 -22.42 12.23
C VAL A 202 2.99 -21.91 12.79
N PRO A 203 3.88 -21.32 11.96
CA PRO A 203 5.15 -20.84 12.46
C PRO A 203 4.96 -19.80 13.56
N ARG A 204 5.61 -20.01 14.71
CA ARG A 204 5.55 -19.12 15.88
C ARG A 204 5.98 -17.70 15.51
N GLY A 205 5.36 -16.70 16.16
CA GLY A 205 5.62 -15.28 15.92
C GLY A 205 4.95 -14.68 14.68
N ARG A 206 4.18 -15.47 13.92
CA ARG A 206 3.35 -14.98 12.82
C ARG A 206 1.93 -14.68 13.29
N ARG A 207 1.41 -13.52 12.93
CA ARG A 207 0.04 -13.10 13.31
C ARG A 207 -0.96 -13.66 12.30
N CYS A 208 -1.18 -14.98 12.34
CA CYS A 208 -2.12 -15.67 11.46
C CYS A 208 -3.55 -15.61 12.02
N ALA A 209 -4.55 -15.42 11.15
CA ALA A 209 -5.96 -15.40 11.53
C ALA A 209 -6.55 -16.82 11.60
N VAL A 210 -5.91 -17.73 12.34
CA VAL A 210 -6.25 -19.17 12.35
C VAL A 210 -7.72 -19.41 12.70
N GLY A 211 -8.26 -18.68 13.69
CA GLY A 211 -9.67 -18.78 14.08
C GLY A 211 -10.68 -18.38 12.99
N ARG A 212 -10.25 -17.69 11.93
CA ARG A 212 -11.12 -17.29 10.80
C ARG A 212 -10.95 -18.18 9.56
N TRP A 213 -9.97 -19.09 9.55
CA TRP A 213 -9.67 -19.86 8.34
C TRP A 213 -10.80 -20.78 7.89
N ALA A 214 -11.60 -21.33 8.81
CA ALA A 214 -12.76 -22.16 8.46
C ALA A 214 -13.83 -21.35 7.70
N ASP A 215 -14.22 -20.20 8.25
CA ASP A 215 -15.20 -19.29 7.65
C ASP A 215 -14.74 -18.78 6.28
N GLU A 216 -13.45 -18.44 6.17
CA GLU A 216 -12.85 -17.95 4.93
C GLU A 216 -12.67 -19.06 3.88
N ALA A 217 -12.35 -20.28 4.31
CA ALA A 217 -12.28 -21.44 3.43
C ALA A 217 -13.65 -21.80 2.86
N ALA A 218 -14.73 -21.73 3.66
CA ALA A 218 -16.09 -21.95 3.18
C ALA A 218 -16.47 -20.98 2.04
N LEU A 219 -16.06 -19.71 2.16
CA LEU A 219 -16.28 -18.70 1.11
C LEU A 219 -15.43 -18.97 -0.13
N LEU A 220 -14.17 -19.36 0.04
CA LEU A 220 -13.29 -19.76 -1.06
C LEU A 220 -13.86 -20.96 -1.82
N LEU A 221 -14.23 -22.04 -1.13
CA LEU A 221 -14.72 -23.28 -1.75
C LEU A 221 -16.01 -23.03 -2.53
N ARG A 222 -16.96 -22.26 -1.99
CA ARG A 222 -18.16 -21.84 -2.72
C ARG A 222 -17.82 -21.09 -3.99
N ALA A 223 -16.88 -20.15 -3.93
CA ALA A 223 -16.49 -19.35 -5.09
C ALA A 223 -15.79 -20.16 -6.20
N GLU A 224 -15.22 -21.31 -5.85
CA GLU A 224 -14.59 -22.24 -6.79
C GLU A 224 -15.59 -23.33 -7.27
N GLY A 225 -16.86 -23.24 -6.89
CA GLY A 225 -17.92 -24.19 -7.27
C GLY A 225 -17.96 -25.48 -6.45
N GLY A 226 -17.22 -25.54 -5.33
CA GLY A 226 -17.23 -26.66 -4.39
C GLY A 226 -18.28 -26.51 -3.28
N SER A 227 -18.38 -27.53 -2.42
CA SER A 227 -19.24 -27.46 -1.23
C SER A 227 -18.69 -26.46 -0.21
N ALA A 228 -19.58 -25.66 0.37
CA ALA A 228 -19.24 -24.71 1.43
C ALA A 228 -18.81 -25.38 2.74
N THR A 229 -19.18 -26.64 2.92
CA THR A 229 -19.03 -27.40 4.16
C THR A 229 -17.99 -28.51 4.03
N ALA A 230 -17.51 -28.79 2.82
CA ALA A 230 -16.55 -29.87 2.58
C ALA A 230 -15.58 -29.51 1.44
N GLY A 231 -14.27 -29.59 1.69
CA GLY A 231 -13.27 -29.44 0.62
C GLY A 231 -11.85 -29.15 1.09
N THR A 232 -10.88 -29.45 0.24
CA THR A 232 -9.45 -29.24 0.52
C THR A 232 -8.96 -27.89 -0.01
N PHE A 233 -8.16 -27.18 0.78
CA PHE A 233 -7.55 -25.90 0.40
C PHE A 233 -6.13 -25.73 0.96
N LEU A 234 -5.39 -24.78 0.41
CA LEU A 234 -3.98 -24.53 0.75
C LEU A 234 -3.79 -23.17 1.44
N VAL A 235 -3.16 -23.15 2.61
CA VAL A 235 -2.71 -21.92 3.29
C VAL A 235 -1.22 -21.66 3.02
N ARG A 236 -0.84 -20.41 2.71
CA ARG A 236 0.55 -20.04 2.35
C ARG A 236 1.12 -18.92 3.22
N PHE A 237 2.06 -19.27 4.08
CA PHE A 237 2.72 -18.35 5.02
C PHE A 237 3.88 -17.54 4.41
N GLY A 238 4.32 -17.87 3.19
CA GLY A 238 5.57 -17.32 2.64
C GLY A 238 6.78 -18.14 3.05
N GLY A 239 7.97 -17.80 2.56
CA GLY A 239 9.21 -18.56 2.86
C GLY A 239 9.11 -20.07 2.58
N ARG A 240 8.38 -20.48 1.53
CA ARG A 240 8.06 -21.89 1.16
C ARG A 240 7.19 -22.68 2.16
N HIS A 241 6.73 -22.09 3.27
CA HIS A 241 5.84 -22.75 4.23
C HIS A 241 4.40 -22.77 3.69
N ARG A 242 3.78 -23.95 3.71
CA ARG A 242 2.41 -24.19 3.23
C ARG A 242 1.75 -25.27 4.08
N LEU A 243 0.45 -25.15 4.31
CA LEU A 243 -0.38 -26.19 4.93
C LEU A 243 -1.54 -26.54 4.02
N LEU A 244 -1.81 -27.83 3.88
CA LEU A 244 -2.97 -28.35 3.18
C LEU A 244 -3.99 -28.77 4.24
N LEU A 245 -5.20 -28.22 4.15
CA LEU A 245 -6.26 -28.42 5.12
C LEU A 245 -7.54 -28.89 4.42
N SER A 246 -8.34 -29.71 5.10
CA SER A 246 -9.73 -29.97 4.75
C SER A 246 -10.65 -29.19 5.67
N LEU A 247 -11.71 -28.65 5.08
CA LEU A 247 -12.91 -28.25 5.81
C LEU A 247 -13.84 -29.45 5.75
N ASP A 248 -14.28 -29.94 6.91
CA ASP A 248 -15.22 -31.05 7.02
C ASP A 248 -16.47 -30.57 7.77
N ALA A 249 -17.65 -31.00 7.33
CA ALA A 249 -18.88 -30.78 8.06
C ALA A 249 -18.77 -31.48 9.40
N ASP A 250 -19.32 -30.89 10.46
CA ASP A 250 -19.41 -31.58 11.74
C ASP A 250 -20.22 -32.87 11.59
N ASP A 251 -19.82 -33.94 12.28
CA ASP A 251 -20.38 -35.30 12.09
C ASP A 251 -21.90 -35.33 12.40
N ASP A 252 -22.40 -34.38 13.21
CA ASP A 252 -23.82 -34.22 13.57
C ASP A 252 -24.59 -33.21 12.68
N GLY A 253 -23.96 -32.62 11.66
CA GLY A 253 -24.58 -31.70 10.70
C GLY A 253 -25.07 -30.35 11.25
N ALA A 254 -24.95 -30.11 12.56
CA ALA A 254 -25.41 -28.91 13.26
C ALA A 254 -24.29 -27.99 13.76
N GLY A 255 -23.02 -28.45 13.77
CA GLY A 255 -21.89 -27.68 14.27
C GLY A 255 -21.14 -26.85 13.22
N ALA A 256 -20.24 -25.99 13.71
CA ALA A 256 -19.34 -25.21 12.86
C ALA A 256 -18.33 -26.15 12.16
N PRO A 257 -18.02 -25.95 10.87
CA PRO A 257 -17.16 -26.84 10.13
C PRO A 257 -15.73 -26.84 10.70
N VAL A 258 -15.13 -28.03 10.79
CA VAL A 258 -13.86 -28.26 11.48
C VAL A 258 -12.72 -28.30 10.47
N LEU A 259 -11.58 -27.70 10.84
CA LEU A 259 -10.35 -27.76 10.05
C LEU A 259 -9.53 -28.98 10.44
N ARG A 260 -9.14 -29.80 9.45
CA ARG A 260 -8.23 -30.94 9.65
C ARG A 260 -7.01 -30.84 8.75
N LEU A 261 -5.87 -31.33 9.22
CA LEU A 261 -4.66 -31.46 8.41
C LEU A 261 -4.83 -32.57 7.39
N THR A 262 -4.48 -32.28 6.13
CA THR A 262 -4.52 -33.27 5.05
C THR A 262 -3.09 -33.55 4.56
N PRO A 263 -2.70 -34.82 4.34
CA PRO A 263 -1.41 -35.14 3.75
C PRO A 263 -1.30 -34.53 2.34
N ALA A 264 -0.08 -34.10 1.97
CA ALA A 264 0.16 -33.58 0.64
C ALA A 264 -0.17 -34.66 -0.43
N PRO A 265 -0.87 -34.30 -1.52
CA PRO A 265 -1.17 -35.26 -2.57
C PRO A 265 0.13 -35.81 -3.19
N ALA A 266 0.09 -37.07 -3.62
CA ALA A 266 1.17 -37.66 -4.41
C ALA A 266 1.43 -36.79 -5.65
N ALA A 267 2.71 -36.66 -6.03
CA ALA A 267 3.11 -35.84 -7.17
C ALA A 267 2.36 -36.28 -8.44
N GLY A 268 1.56 -35.38 -9.02
CA GLY A 268 0.82 -35.62 -10.27
C GLY A 268 -0.66 -35.99 -10.12
N ALA A 269 -1.22 -36.06 -8.90
CA ALA A 269 -2.65 -36.35 -8.70
C ALA A 269 -3.50 -35.06 -8.59
N GLY A 270 -4.44 -34.87 -9.52
CA GLY A 270 -5.58 -33.95 -9.42
C GLY A 270 -5.34 -32.47 -9.80
N THR A 271 -6.42 -31.70 -9.82
CA THR A 271 -6.42 -30.24 -9.92
C THR A 271 -5.82 -29.63 -8.65
N ALA A 272 -4.93 -28.64 -8.81
CA ALA A 272 -4.32 -27.98 -7.66
C ALA A 272 -5.40 -27.35 -6.75
N PRO A 273 -5.36 -27.60 -5.42
CA PRO A 273 -6.36 -27.11 -4.49
C PRO A 273 -6.39 -25.57 -4.49
N PRO A 274 -7.57 -24.97 -4.24
CA PRO A 274 -7.67 -23.52 -4.12
C PRO A 274 -6.82 -23.02 -2.95
N VAL A 275 -6.32 -21.79 -3.09
CA VAL A 275 -5.40 -21.19 -2.13
C VAL A 275 -6.17 -20.19 -1.28
N LEU A 276 -6.08 -20.31 0.04
CA LEU A 276 -6.66 -19.33 0.97
C LEU A 276 -6.13 -17.93 0.62
N PRO A 277 -7.02 -16.95 0.41
CA PRO A 277 -6.60 -15.60 0.06
C PRO A 277 -5.62 -15.02 1.08
N ASP A 278 -4.67 -14.21 0.61
CA ASP A 278 -3.67 -13.58 1.47
C ASP A 278 -4.32 -12.72 2.57
N ALA A 279 -5.40 -12.01 2.24
CA ALA A 279 -6.16 -11.19 3.18
C ALA A 279 -6.82 -12.00 4.31
N ALA A 280 -7.14 -13.28 4.09
CA ALA A 280 -7.71 -14.20 5.08
C ALA A 280 -6.64 -14.98 5.85
N THR A 281 -5.40 -15.05 5.34
CA THR A 281 -4.32 -15.83 5.97
C THR A 281 -3.84 -15.16 7.27
N TRP A 282 -3.81 -13.83 7.28
CA TRP A 282 -3.17 -13.01 8.31
C TRP A 282 -4.19 -12.23 9.12
N ALA A 283 -3.87 -11.97 10.39
CA ALA A 283 -4.62 -11.01 11.20
C ALA A 283 -4.59 -9.62 10.54
N LEU A 284 -5.68 -8.87 10.69
CA LEU A 284 -5.78 -7.53 10.13
C LEU A 284 -4.78 -6.60 10.84
N PRO A 285 -3.88 -5.90 10.12
CA PRO A 285 -2.89 -5.02 10.75
C PRO A 285 -3.51 -3.93 11.63
N ASP A 286 -4.63 -3.33 11.21
CA ASP A 286 -5.34 -2.32 12.00
C ASP A 286 -5.80 -2.86 13.36
N LEU A 287 -6.32 -4.09 13.39
CA LEU A 287 -6.80 -4.72 14.61
C LEU A 287 -5.66 -5.01 15.59
N GLU A 288 -4.52 -5.50 15.09
CA GLU A 288 -3.34 -5.76 15.92
C GLU A 288 -2.73 -4.46 16.47
N LEU A 289 -2.69 -3.39 15.67
CA LEU A 289 -2.20 -2.08 16.12
C LEU A 289 -3.09 -1.48 17.22
N ILE A 290 -4.42 -1.62 17.14
CA ILE A 290 -5.33 -1.19 18.22
C ILE A 290 -5.14 -2.06 19.46
N ARG A 291 -5.16 -3.40 19.31
CA ARG A 291 -5.05 -4.33 20.44
C ARG A 291 -3.77 -4.15 21.25
N THR A 292 -2.68 -3.75 20.58
CA THR A 292 -1.39 -3.47 21.22
C THR A 292 -1.26 -2.03 21.75
N GLY A 293 -2.25 -1.17 21.53
CA GLY A 293 -2.20 0.25 21.89
C GLY A 293 -1.19 1.06 21.08
N ALA A 294 -0.65 0.51 19.98
CA ALA A 294 0.32 1.18 19.13
C ALA A 294 -0.31 2.33 18.33
N VAL A 295 -1.63 2.26 18.08
CA VAL A 295 -2.41 3.26 17.34
C VAL A 295 -3.80 3.39 17.97
N ASP A 296 -4.26 4.64 18.12
CA ASP A 296 -5.64 4.95 18.50
C ASP A 296 -6.60 4.82 17.29
N ALA A 297 -7.86 4.46 17.54
CA ALA A 297 -8.88 4.29 16.51
C ALA A 297 -9.03 5.53 15.59
N GLY A 298 -8.86 6.75 16.13
CA GLY A 298 -8.96 8.00 15.37
C GLY A 298 -7.82 8.21 14.36
N ARG A 299 -6.74 7.43 14.45
CA ARG A 299 -5.64 7.42 13.47
C ARG A 299 -5.79 6.34 12.39
N LEU A 300 -6.88 5.57 12.42
CA LEU A 300 -7.21 4.62 11.37
C LEU A 300 -7.96 5.31 10.22
N HIS A 301 -8.09 4.59 9.11
CA HIS A 301 -9.01 5.01 8.06
C HIS A 301 -10.44 5.07 8.63
N PRO A 302 -11.26 6.13 8.38
CA PRO A 302 -12.56 6.31 9.01
C PRO A 302 -13.49 5.09 8.92
N LEU A 303 -13.60 4.46 7.74
CA LEU A 303 -14.41 3.24 7.56
C LEU A 303 -13.88 2.02 8.33
N VAL A 304 -12.56 1.94 8.57
CA VAL A 304 -11.95 0.89 9.39
C VAL A 304 -12.22 1.16 10.86
N ALA A 305 -12.04 2.41 11.30
CA ALA A 305 -12.33 2.86 12.66
C ALA A 305 -13.79 2.54 13.02
N SER A 306 -14.75 2.95 12.19
CA SER A 306 -16.17 2.70 12.42
C SER A 306 -16.53 1.20 12.44
N ALA A 307 -15.85 0.37 11.66
CA ALA A 307 -16.11 -1.07 11.68
C ALA A 307 -15.50 -1.74 12.92
N LEU A 308 -14.24 -1.44 13.25
CA LEU A 308 -13.53 -2.08 14.35
C LEU A 308 -13.94 -1.52 15.71
N VAL A 309 -14.32 -0.25 15.81
CA VAL A 309 -14.72 0.42 17.05
C VAL A 309 -16.00 1.25 16.81
N PRO A 310 -17.20 0.62 16.79
CA PRO A 310 -18.47 1.27 16.48
C PRO A 310 -18.81 2.49 17.35
N ASP A 311 -18.42 2.46 18.63
CA ASP A 311 -18.66 3.56 19.58
C ASP A 311 -17.62 4.68 19.46
N HIS A 312 -16.67 4.58 18.51
CA HIS A 312 -15.67 5.62 18.30
C HIS A 312 -16.33 6.84 17.67
N VAL A 313 -16.39 7.93 18.45
CA VAL A 313 -16.74 9.24 17.93
C VAL A 313 -15.51 9.81 17.21
N PRO A 314 -15.62 10.16 15.91
CA PRO A 314 -14.50 10.74 15.17
C PRO A 314 -14.06 12.04 15.84
N VAL A 315 -12.86 12.03 16.41
CA VAL A 315 -12.20 13.26 16.85
C VAL A 315 -11.56 13.87 15.61
N ARG A 316 -11.93 15.11 15.28
CA ARG A 316 -11.22 15.85 14.23
C ARG A 316 -9.74 15.89 14.62
N PRO A 317 -8.83 15.39 13.77
CA PRO A 317 -7.41 15.54 14.05
C PRO A 317 -7.12 17.02 14.20
N SER A 318 -6.53 17.38 15.34
CA SER A 318 -5.95 18.71 15.46
C SER A 318 -4.78 18.77 14.49
N PRO A 319 -4.62 19.87 13.71
CA PRO A 319 -3.42 20.07 12.95
C PRO A 319 -2.25 19.92 13.93
N VAL A 320 -1.34 18.98 13.67
CA VAL A 320 -0.04 19.02 14.33
C VAL A 320 0.54 20.38 13.93
N PRO A 321 0.98 21.23 14.88
CA PRO A 321 1.62 22.48 14.52
C PRO A 321 2.82 22.12 13.66
N ASP A 322 2.75 22.46 12.37
CA ASP A 322 3.86 22.29 11.48
C ASP A 322 4.96 23.24 11.98
N GLY A 323 6.09 22.68 12.42
CA GLY A 323 7.27 23.47 12.76
C GLY A 323 7.87 24.15 11.53
N ALA A 324 7.29 23.94 10.34
CA ALA A 324 7.60 24.66 9.11
C ALA A 324 7.54 26.18 9.34
N GLY A 325 8.67 26.84 9.10
CA GLY A 325 8.80 28.29 9.24
C GLY A 325 9.28 28.80 10.60
N GLN A 326 9.44 27.97 11.63
CA GLN A 326 10.08 28.45 12.86
C GLN A 326 11.57 28.75 12.61
N PRO A 327 12.08 29.93 13.03
CA PRO A 327 13.48 30.26 12.86
C PRO A 327 14.39 29.23 13.54
N ARG A 328 15.36 28.71 12.79
CA ARG A 328 16.29 27.68 13.26
C ARG A 328 17.52 28.33 13.86
N PRO A 329 17.91 27.98 15.09
CA PRO A 329 19.12 28.51 15.70
C PRO A 329 20.37 27.89 15.04
N VAL A 330 21.39 28.71 14.79
CA VAL A 330 22.71 28.31 14.31
C VAL A 330 23.78 29.05 15.10
N GLU A 331 24.80 28.34 15.56
CA GLU A 331 25.96 28.97 16.19
C GLU A 331 26.86 29.58 15.10
N CYS A 332 26.99 30.90 15.10
CA CYS A 332 27.74 31.64 14.11
C CYS A 332 28.71 32.61 14.79
N ARG A 333 30.02 32.37 14.62
CA ARG A 333 31.09 33.24 15.16
C ARG A 333 30.96 33.52 16.67
N GLY A 334 30.47 32.54 17.45
CA GLY A 334 30.32 32.63 18.90
C GLY A 334 29.01 33.26 19.39
N ALA A 335 28.05 33.49 18.49
CA ALA A 335 26.70 33.94 18.82
C ALA A 335 25.64 33.01 18.21
N ARG A 336 24.46 32.94 18.86
CA ARG A 336 23.30 32.21 18.37
C ARG A 336 22.51 33.06 17.38
N HIS A 337 22.58 32.72 16.10
CA HIS A 337 21.83 33.35 15.02
C HIS A 337 20.62 32.51 14.62
N ARG A 338 19.72 33.08 13.83
CA ARG A 338 18.46 32.50 13.39
C ARG A 338 18.42 32.48 11.87
N ILE A 339 17.95 31.37 11.32
CA ILE A 339 17.67 31.21 9.89
C ILE A 339 16.17 31.00 9.73
N GLY A 340 15.51 31.77 8.87
CA GLY A 340 14.07 31.70 8.66
C GLY A 340 13.68 32.04 7.23
N LEU A 341 12.40 31.84 6.92
CA LEU A 341 11.86 32.18 5.60
C LEU A 341 11.49 33.67 5.58
N VAL A 342 11.98 34.39 4.57
CA VAL A 342 11.55 35.75 4.21
C VAL A 342 11.21 35.72 2.73
N ASP A 343 10.00 36.17 2.39
CA ASP A 343 9.45 36.14 1.02
C ASP A 343 9.59 34.78 0.31
N GLY A 344 9.43 33.69 1.10
CA GLY A 344 9.50 32.33 0.59
C GLY A 344 10.90 31.82 0.25
N VAL A 345 11.96 32.48 0.76
CA VAL A 345 13.35 32.05 0.63
C VAL A 345 13.99 31.97 2.01
N LEU A 346 14.80 30.92 2.23
CA LEU A 346 15.55 30.73 3.47
C LEU A 346 16.72 31.73 3.58
N VAL A 347 16.69 32.58 4.60
CA VAL A 347 17.68 33.66 4.83
C VAL A 347 18.20 33.68 6.28
N PRO A 348 19.43 34.17 6.51
CA PRO A 348 19.94 34.40 7.86
C PRO A 348 19.37 35.73 8.41
N LEU A 349 18.51 35.65 9.42
CA LEU A 349 17.74 36.80 9.93
C LEU A 349 18.60 37.80 10.73
N ASP A 350 19.72 37.35 11.27
CA ASP A 350 20.60 38.14 12.13
C ASP A 350 21.80 38.74 11.39
N HIS A 351 21.73 38.80 10.05
CA HIS A 351 22.76 39.40 9.20
C HIS A 351 22.19 40.47 8.28
N ASP A 352 22.94 41.55 8.09
CA ASP A 352 22.62 42.55 7.07
C ASP A 352 22.83 41.98 5.66
N PRO A 353 21.96 42.28 4.68
CA PRO A 353 22.12 41.78 3.31
C PRO A 353 23.46 42.12 2.65
N ALA A 354 24.09 43.26 2.99
CA ALA A 354 25.41 43.61 2.47
C ALA A 354 26.52 42.75 3.08
N GLU A 355 26.38 42.38 4.36
CA GLU A 355 27.26 41.39 4.99
C GLU A 355 27.10 40.03 4.33
N VAL A 356 25.88 39.55 4.13
CA VAL A 356 25.61 38.27 3.44
C VAL A 356 26.28 38.24 2.08
N ARG A 357 26.08 39.26 1.24
CA ARG A 357 26.71 39.35 -0.10
C ARG A 357 28.23 39.31 -0.05
N ARG A 358 28.83 40.03 0.90
CA ARG A 358 30.29 40.03 1.08
C ARG A 358 30.80 38.64 1.47
N GLU A 359 30.12 37.96 2.38
CA GLU A 359 30.48 36.61 2.81
C GLU A 359 30.31 35.58 1.69
N GLU A 360 29.28 35.71 0.85
CA GLU A 360 29.11 34.87 -0.35
C GLU A 360 30.27 35.04 -1.34
N LEU A 361 30.71 36.28 -1.59
CA LEU A 361 31.86 36.58 -2.44
C LEU A 361 33.16 36.00 -1.85
N LEU A 362 33.37 36.14 -0.55
CA LEU A 362 34.53 35.56 0.13
C LEU A 362 34.50 34.03 0.08
N ALA A 363 33.32 33.42 0.23
CA ALA A 363 33.16 31.98 0.11
C ALA A 363 33.50 31.48 -1.30
N ALA A 364 33.15 32.22 -2.34
CA ALA A 364 33.52 31.88 -3.72
C ALA A 364 35.04 31.90 -3.96
N LEU A 365 35.78 32.73 -3.22
CA LEU A 365 37.25 32.87 -3.35
C LEU A 365 38.03 31.95 -2.40
N THR A 366 37.54 31.75 -1.17
CA THR A 366 38.25 31.04 -0.10
C THR A 366 37.68 29.65 0.18
N GLY A 367 36.51 29.32 -0.36
CA GLY A 367 35.84 28.04 -0.20
C GLY A 367 35.15 27.82 1.16
N THR A 368 35.27 28.75 2.11
CA THR A 368 34.74 28.57 3.47
C THR A 368 33.72 29.65 3.83
N PRO A 369 32.42 29.44 3.54
CA PRO A 369 31.37 30.35 3.96
C PRO A 369 31.21 30.36 5.48
N MET A 370 30.62 31.42 6.03
CA MET A 370 30.25 31.49 7.44
C MET A 370 29.19 30.43 7.84
N PRO A 371 29.08 30.05 9.13
CA PRO A 371 28.19 28.98 9.59
C PRO A 371 26.72 29.12 9.17
N CYS A 372 26.14 30.33 9.18
CA CYS A 372 24.75 30.51 8.70
C CYS A 372 24.59 30.15 7.22
N LEU A 373 25.54 30.55 6.36
CA LEU A 373 25.51 30.21 4.94
C LEU A 373 25.78 28.72 4.70
N GLN A 374 26.65 28.10 5.50
CA GLN A 374 26.84 26.64 5.49
C GLN A 374 25.55 25.90 5.85
N ALA A 375 24.83 26.36 6.87
CA ALA A 375 23.56 25.74 7.28
C ALA A 375 22.47 25.88 6.20
N ILE A 376 22.39 27.03 5.53
CA ILE A 376 21.48 27.21 4.37
C ILE A 376 21.86 26.27 3.23
N ASP A 377 23.16 26.16 2.89
CA ASP A 377 23.62 25.26 1.83
C ASP A 377 23.34 23.80 2.18
N ALA A 378 23.57 23.39 3.42
CA ALA A 378 23.25 22.05 3.92
C ALA A 378 21.75 21.75 3.82
N ALA A 379 20.88 22.70 4.16
CA ALA A 379 19.43 22.55 4.01
C ALA A 379 19.03 22.32 2.55
N HIS A 380 19.67 22.99 1.58
CA HIS A 380 19.37 22.79 0.16
C HIS A 380 19.91 21.46 -0.39
N ARG A 381 21.08 21.00 0.06
CA ARG A 381 21.75 19.83 -0.52
C ARG A 381 21.39 18.52 0.16
N ARG A 382 21.37 18.50 1.49
CA ARG A 382 21.15 17.30 2.30
C ARG A 382 20.40 17.66 3.59
N PRO A 383 19.11 18.00 3.48
CA PRO A 383 18.33 18.36 4.65
C PRO A 383 18.15 17.17 5.59
N GLU A 384 18.01 17.44 6.89
CA GLU A 384 17.76 16.42 7.90
C GLU A 384 16.47 15.63 7.65
N CYS A 385 15.47 16.26 7.03
CA CYS A 385 14.21 15.62 6.65
C CYS A 385 14.28 14.78 5.37
N LEU A 386 15.45 14.66 4.71
CA LEU A 386 15.59 14.00 3.41
C LEU A 386 15.05 12.57 3.41
N ASP A 387 15.29 11.81 4.48
CA ASP A 387 14.79 10.42 4.57
C ASP A 387 13.26 10.38 4.64
N GLY A 388 12.62 11.35 5.30
CA GLY A 388 11.15 11.49 5.30
C GLY A 388 10.58 11.95 3.95
N VAL A 389 11.34 12.71 3.17
CA VAL A 389 10.99 13.08 1.79
C VAL A 389 11.08 11.86 0.88
N ARG A 390 12.17 11.09 0.96
CA ARG A 390 12.36 9.84 0.21
C ARG A 390 11.23 8.85 0.44
N GLU A 391 10.88 8.61 1.70
CA GLU A 391 9.81 7.68 2.05
C GLU A 391 8.46 8.11 1.48
N ARG A 392 8.13 9.41 1.55
CA ARG A 392 6.91 9.93 0.91
C ARG A 392 6.92 9.72 -0.61
N LEU A 393 8.04 10.01 -1.28
CA LEU A 393 8.18 9.80 -2.73
C LEU A 393 8.06 8.32 -3.12
N ASP A 394 8.73 7.41 -2.40
CA ASP A 394 8.64 5.96 -2.62
C ASP A 394 7.21 5.42 -2.37
N HIS A 395 6.44 6.08 -1.51
CA HIS A 395 5.03 5.79 -1.26
C HIS A 395 4.04 6.55 -2.14
N GLY A 396 4.53 7.41 -3.05
CA GLY A 396 3.70 8.17 -3.99
C GLY A 396 3.04 9.42 -3.41
N ASP A 397 3.36 9.80 -2.17
CA ASP A 397 2.93 11.04 -1.53
C ASP A 397 3.82 12.23 -1.97
N ILE A 398 3.71 12.58 -3.26
CA ILE A 398 4.50 13.68 -3.84
C ILE A 398 4.09 15.01 -3.22
N THR A 399 2.80 15.23 -2.99
CA THR A 399 2.29 16.46 -2.38
C THR A 399 2.85 16.64 -0.97
N GLY A 400 2.82 15.61 -0.13
CA GLY A 400 3.42 15.68 1.20
C GLY A 400 4.94 15.83 1.15
N ALA A 401 5.62 15.18 0.21
CA ALA A 401 7.07 15.33 0.02
C ALA A 401 7.45 16.79 -0.32
N LEU A 402 6.72 17.40 -1.27
CA LEU A 402 6.94 18.79 -1.67
C LEU A 402 6.57 19.76 -0.56
N ALA A 403 5.47 19.54 0.17
CA ALA A 403 5.09 20.38 1.31
C ALA A 403 6.19 20.42 2.39
N VAL A 404 6.85 19.30 2.68
CA VAL A 404 8.00 19.25 3.61
C VAL A 404 9.18 20.07 3.08
N VAL A 405 9.48 19.97 1.78
CA VAL A 405 10.58 20.72 1.15
C VAL A 405 10.27 22.22 1.11
N GLU A 406 9.06 22.60 0.73
CA GLU A 406 8.59 23.98 0.68
C GLU A 406 8.52 24.60 2.09
N GLY A 407 8.07 23.84 3.09
CA GLY A 407 8.08 24.29 4.48
C GLY A 407 9.49 24.50 5.06
N LEU A 408 10.49 23.80 4.50
CA LEU A 408 11.89 23.91 4.88
C LEU A 408 12.62 25.06 4.16
N LEU A 409 12.54 25.09 2.83
CA LEU A 409 13.35 25.98 1.98
C LEU A 409 12.58 27.23 1.53
N GLY A 410 11.25 27.17 1.64
CA GLY A 410 10.32 28.13 1.11
C GLY A 410 9.89 27.78 -0.32
N PRO A 411 8.69 28.23 -0.75
CA PRO A 411 8.16 27.96 -2.09
C PRO A 411 8.95 28.64 -3.22
N GLY A 412 9.76 29.66 -2.92
CA GLY A 412 10.62 30.35 -3.89
C GLY A 412 12.02 29.75 -4.03
N ALA A 413 12.32 28.65 -3.33
CA ALA A 413 13.66 28.09 -3.30
C ALA A 413 14.09 27.48 -4.65
N VAL A 414 15.32 27.82 -5.06
CA VAL A 414 15.97 27.16 -6.20
C VAL A 414 16.77 25.96 -5.69
N LEU A 415 16.43 24.76 -6.16
CA LEU A 415 17.12 23.53 -5.76
C LEU A 415 18.58 23.53 -6.20
N ARG A 416 19.49 23.41 -5.21
CA ARG A 416 20.92 23.28 -5.44
C ARG A 416 21.30 21.83 -5.71
N SER A 417 22.43 21.61 -6.40
CA SER A 417 22.96 20.27 -6.63
C SER A 417 23.30 19.58 -5.31
N GLY A 418 22.75 18.38 -5.11
CA GLY A 418 22.91 17.59 -3.90
C GLY A 418 21.83 16.53 -3.80
N ALA A 419 21.90 15.74 -2.73
CA ALA A 419 21.04 14.58 -2.54
C ALA A 419 19.54 14.90 -2.63
N LEU A 420 19.07 16.06 -2.13
CA LEU A 420 17.66 16.44 -2.27
C LEU A 420 17.22 16.55 -3.73
N ARG A 421 18.01 17.25 -4.56
CA ARG A 421 17.73 17.43 -5.98
C ARG A 421 17.78 16.10 -6.72
N ASP A 422 18.78 15.26 -6.43
CA ASP A 422 18.96 13.96 -7.06
C ASP A 422 17.76 13.03 -6.79
N GLU A 423 17.19 13.06 -5.57
CA GLU A 423 15.98 12.30 -5.23
C GLU A 423 14.75 12.78 -6.00
N LEU A 424 14.55 14.10 -6.10
CA LEU A 424 13.43 14.68 -6.84
C LEU A 424 13.54 14.41 -8.35
N GLU A 425 14.74 14.51 -8.92
CA GLU A 425 15.01 14.15 -10.31
C GLU A 425 14.78 12.65 -10.55
N THR A 426 15.21 11.79 -9.62
CA THR A 426 14.95 10.34 -9.67
C THR A 426 13.45 10.04 -9.65
N ALA A 427 12.68 10.69 -8.76
CA ALA A 427 11.24 10.53 -8.69
C ALA A 427 10.54 11.01 -9.98
N ALA A 428 11.02 12.10 -10.58
CA ALA A 428 10.53 12.58 -11.87
C ALA A 428 10.83 11.58 -13.00
N GLN A 429 12.03 11.02 -13.05
CA GLN A 429 12.40 10.00 -14.04
C GLN A 429 11.54 8.76 -13.92
N ARG A 430 11.30 8.24 -12.71
CA ARG A 430 10.42 7.07 -12.51
C ARG A 430 9.00 7.33 -13.04
N ARG A 431 8.48 8.55 -12.93
CA ARG A 431 7.16 8.91 -13.50
C ARG A 431 7.17 8.88 -15.02
N ILE A 432 8.26 9.29 -15.66
CA ILE A 432 8.43 9.17 -17.11
C ILE A 432 8.43 7.69 -17.51
N ASP A 433 9.22 6.86 -16.83
CA ASP A 433 9.30 5.42 -17.08
C ASP A 433 7.94 4.74 -16.95
N TYR A 434 7.15 5.15 -15.95
CA TYR A 434 5.77 4.69 -15.80
C TYR A 434 4.85 5.16 -16.93
N GLY A 435 4.99 6.41 -17.39
CA GLY A 435 4.28 6.92 -18.55
C GLY A 435 4.58 6.10 -19.81
N LEU A 436 5.86 5.80 -20.06
CA LEU A 436 6.30 4.97 -21.18
C LEU A 436 5.79 3.53 -21.06
N PHE A 437 5.79 2.95 -19.86
CA PHE A 437 5.17 1.66 -19.56
C PHE A 437 3.65 1.66 -19.88
N ARG A 438 2.93 2.68 -19.45
CA ARG A 438 1.48 2.83 -19.72
C ARG A 438 1.18 3.03 -21.20
N ALA A 439 2.10 3.66 -21.94
CA ALA A 439 1.97 3.89 -23.37
C ALA A 439 2.42 2.68 -24.21
N ASP A 440 2.99 1.63 -23.62
CA ASP A 440 3.59 0.48 -24.32
C ASP A 440 4.77 0.88 -25.22
N LEU A 441 5.48 1.95 -24.86
CA LEU A 441 6.58 2.52 -25.64
C LEU A 441 7.96 1.99 -25.23
N MET A 442 8.02 1.19 -24.15
CA MET A 442 9.23 0.44 -23.76
C MET A 442 9.10 -0.98 -24.30
N GLY A 443 9.64 -1.22 -25.49
CA GLY A 443 9.43 -2.46 -26.24
C GLY A 443 9.79 -3.75 -25.50
N HIS A 444 8.97 -4.79 -25.72
CA HIS A 444 9.25 -6.17 -25.32
C HIS A 444 10.31 -6.79 -26.27
N GLY A 445 11.59 -6.56 -26.00
CA GLY A 445 12.66 -7.37 -26.60
C GLY A 445 12.73 -8.77 -25.96
N PRO A 446 12.99 -9.84 -26.72
CA PRO A 446 13.27 -11.16 -26.15
C PRO A 446 14.67 -11.11 -25.51
N GLY A 447 14.70 -11.08 -24.17
CA GLY A 447 15.93 -11.00 -23.39
C GLY A 447 16.14 -9.60 -22.83
N SER A 448 16.12 -9.51 -21.51
CA SER A 448 16.34 -8.28 -20.75
C SER A 448 17.65 -7.57 -21.13
N ALA A 449 17.57 -6.52 -21.93
CA ALA A 449 18.51 -5.42 -21.88
C ALA A 449 17.83 -4.28 -21.12
N ARG A 450 18.20 -4.13 -19.85
CA ARG A 450 17.83 -2.98 -19.04
C ARG A 450 18.44 -1.72 -19.68
N PRO A 451 17.77 -0.56 -19.65
CA PRO A 451 18.46 0.71 -19.85
C PRO A 451 19.60 0.80 -18.83
N GLU A 452 20.84 0.96 -19.29
CA GLU A 452 21.97 1.27 -18.43
C GLU A 452 21.86 2.73 -17.99
N HIS A 453 21.23 2.97 -16.83
CA HIS A 453 21.41 4.25 -16.15
C HIS A 453 22.83 4.31 -15.55
N PRO A 454 23.52 5.46 -15.63
CA PRO A 454 24.84 5.64 -15.03
C PRO A 454 24.79 5.24 -13.56
N ARG A 455 25.64 4.28 -13.20
CA ARG A 455 25.79 3.76 -11.85
C ARG A 455 26.26 4.89 -10.93
N SER A 456 25.34 5.56 -10.25
CA SER A 456 25.66 6.29 -9.03
C SER A 456 26.21 5.28 -8.02
N ARG A 457 27.52 5.34 -7.80
CA ARG A 457 28.24 4.60 -6.77
C ARG A 457 27.85 5.19 -5.42
N ASP A 458 26.72 4.73 -4.88
CA ASP A 458 26.54 4.32 -3.50
C ASP A 458 25.04 4.22 -3.17
N ARG A 459 24.66 3.02 -2.69
CA ARG A 459 23.40 2.68 -1.99
C ARG A 459 22.11 2.62 -2.82
N HIS A 460 21.88 1.46 -3.44
CA HIS A 460 20.53 0.86 -3.50
C HIS A 460 20.62 -0.66 -3.69
N PRO A 461 20.40 -1.50 -2.66
CA PRO A 461 20.40 -2.94 -2.81
C PRO A 461 19.01 -3.43 -3.27
N TYR A 462 18.52 -2.99 -4.43
CA TYR A 462 17.29 -3.54 -5.01
C TYR A 462 17.57 -4.78 -5.88
N ARG A 463 18.27 -5.75 -5.29
CA ARG A 463 18.09 -7.18 -5.65
C ARG A 463 17.32 -7.81 -4.51
N LEU A 464 15.98 -7.72 -4.54
CA LEU A 464 15.11 -8.40 -3.58
C LEU A 464 15.18 -9.92 -3.79
N PRO A 465 15.59 -10.71 -2.79
CA PRO A 465 15.16 -12.09 -2.68
C PRO A 465 13.63 -12.13 -2.56
N ARG A 466 12.99 -13.18 -3.08
CA ARG A 466 11.52 -13.37 -3.13
C ARG A 466 10.82 -13.53 -1.76
N HIS A 467 11.41 -13.12 -0.64
CA HIS A 467 11.00 -13.60 0.67
C HIS A 467 10.97 -12.50 1.74
N ALA A 468 9.80 -11.88 1.92
CA ALA A 468 9.13 -11.67 3.22
C ALA A 468 7.96 -10.67 3.05
N THR A 469 6.74 -11.18 3.17
CA THR A 469 5.62 -10.38 3.68
C THR A 469 5.77 -10.42 5.20
N PHE A 470 6.12 -9.30 5.84
CA PHE A 470 5.99 -9.19 7.29
C PHE A 470 4.50 -8.94 7.57
N ARG A 471 3.81 -10.01 7.95
CA ARG A 471 2.44 -10.02 8.43
C ARG A 471 2.37 -10.94 9.64
#